data_AF-A0AAU2XMX7-F1
#
_entry.id   AF-A0AAU2XMX7-F1
#
_cell.length_a   1.000
_cell.length_b   1.000
_cell.length_c   1.000
_cell.angle_alpha   90.00
_cell.angle_beta   90.00
_cell.angle_gamma   90.00
#
_symmetry.space_group_name_H-M   'P 1'
#
loop_
_entity.id
_entity.type
_entity.pdbx_description
1 polymer ?
#
loop_
_entity_poly.entity_id
_entity_poly.type
_entity_poly.pdbx_seq_one_letter_code
_entity_poly.pdbx_strand_id
1 'polypeptide(L)'
;MADLDLTVLYGVTIAPFDEIGLRTAVLAADHADVVLIEPGLPGTSARQVAETLVHVPHRLLTLGGADGLDEQVVARVVREFLR
;
A
#
# COMPACT_ATOMS: atom_id res chain seq x y z
N MET A 1 8.52 -1.29 -21.69
CA MET A 1 7.99 -2.03 -20.54
C MET A 1 9.14 -2.22 -19.58
N ALA A 2 9.32 -1.30 -18.63
CA ALA A 2 10.21 -1.55 -17.51
C ALA A 2 9.39 -2.33 -16.47
N ASP A 3 9.99 -3.38 -15.92
CA ASP A 3 9.44 -4.08 -14.77
C ASP A 3 9.47 -3.12 -13.57
N LEU A 4 8.40 -3.08 -12.77
CA LEU A 4 8.35 -2.24 -11.57
C LEU A 4 8.96 -3.03 -10.41
N ASP A 5 9.97 -2.47 -9.75
CA ASP A 5 10.54 -3.05 -8.54
C ASP A 5 9.62 -2.77 -7.35
N LEU A 6 8.80 -3.76 -6.99
CA LEU A 6 7.75 -3.64 -6.00
C LEU A 6 7.74 -4.84 -5.05
N THR A 7 7.52 -4.56 -3.77
CA THR A 7 7.20 -5.58 -2.77
C THR A 7 5.69 -5.63 -2.53
N VAL A 8 5.10 -6.81 -2.66
CA VAL A 8 3.67 -7.02 -2.38
C VAL A 8 3.51 -7.69 -1.02
N LEU A 9 2.83 -7.00 -0.10
CA LEU A 9 2.42 -7.56 1.18
C LEU A 9 0.96 -8.01 1.09
N TYR A 10 0.73 -9.31 1.27
CA TYR A 10 -0.62 -9.86 1.24
C TYR A 10 -1.17 -10.04 2.66
N GLY A 11 -2.06 -9.13 3.07
CA GLY A 11 -2.76 -9.22 4.34
C GLY A 11 -4.05 -10.04 4.22
N VAL A 12 -4.04 -11.28 4.72
CA VAL A 12 -5.25 -12.13 4.77
C VAL A 12 -6.24 -11.71 5.86
N THR A 13 -5.87 -10.74 6.70
CA THR A 13 -6.66 -10.26 7.85
C THR A 13 -6.53 -8.75 7.93
N ILE A 14 -7.67 -8.05 7.89
CA ILE A 14 -7.71 -6.58 7.97
C ILE A 14 -7.40 -6.11 9.40
N ALA A 15 -7.89 -6.86 10.40
CA ALA A 15 -7.70 -6.56 11.82
C ALA A 15 -7.48 -7.86 12.62
N PRO A 16 -6.43 -7.95 13.45
CA PRO A 16 -5.38 -6.93 13.67
C PRO A 16 -4.54 -6.66 12.42
N PHE A 17 -4.06 -5.42 12.27
CA PHE A 17 -3.25 -5.01 11.12
C PHE A 17 -1.80 -5.48 11.30
N ASP A 18 -1.16 -5.95 10.22
CA ASP A 18 0.23 -6.43 10.27
C ASP A 18 1.24 -5.26 10.20
N GLU A 19 1.35 -4.54 11.31
CA GLU A 19 2.27 -3.41 11.47
C GLU A 19 3.74 -3.84 11.34
N ILE A 20 4.07 -5.05 11.79
CA ILE A 20 5.44 -5.58 11.76
C ILE A 20 5.84 -5.87 10.32
N GLY A 21 5.01 -6.60 9.57
CA GLY A 21 5.27 -6.88 8.15
C GLY A 21 5.42 -5.60 7.33
N LEU A 22 4.54 -4.63 7.53
CA LEU A 22 4.65 -3.32 6.88
C LEU A 22 5.98 -2.62 7.20
N ARG A 23 6.33 -2.52 8.48
CA ARG A 23 7.56 -1.83 8.88
C ARG A 23 8.81 -2.53 8.36
N THR A 24 8.85 -3.86 8.41
CA THR A 24 9.98 -4.64 7.89
C THR A 24 10.17 -4.41 6.39
N ALA A 25 9.09 -4.42 5.60
CA ALA A 25 9.18 -4.19 4.16
C ALA A 25 9.65 -2.77 3.83
N VAL A 26 9.10 -1.76 4.50
CA VAL A 26 9.49 -0.36 4.29
C VAL A 26 10.96 -0.12 4.65
N LEU A 27 11.48 -0.76 5.70
CA LEU A 27 12.90 -0.66 6.06
C LEU A 27 13.84 -1.36 5.07
N ALA A 28 13.33 -2.30 4.28
CA ALA A 28 14.10 -2.99 3.24
C ALA A 28 14.05 -2.26 1.88
N ALA A 29 13.11 -1.33 1.70
CA ALA A 29 12.94 -0.56 0.47
C ALA A 29 13.76 0.74 0.49
N ASP A 30 14.21 1.18 -0.69
CA ASP A 30 14.89 2.48 -0.84
C ASP A 30 13.95 3.67 -0.59
N HIS A 31 12.67 3.52 -0.94
CA HIS A 31 11.63 4.55 -0.77
C HIS A 31 10.33 3.96 -0.21
N ALA A 32 9.67 4.70 0.67
CA ALA A 32 8.41 4.30 1.32
C ALA A 32 7.18 4.82 0.56
N ASP A 33 6.99 4.34 -0.66
CA ASP A 33 5.77 4.56 -1.45
C ASP A 33 4.79 3.41 -1.22
N VAL A 34 3.79 3.63 -0.35
CA VAL A 34 2.85 2.59 0.10
C VAL A 34 1.53 2.71 -0.66
N VAL A 35 1.14 1.63 -1.31
CA VAL A 35 -0.20 1.47 -1.92
C VAL A 35 -1.00 0.48 -1.07
N LEU A 36 -2.00 0.98 -0.36
CA LEU A 36 -2.92 0.20 0.46
C LEU A 36 -4.17 -0.14 -0.37
N ILE A 37 -4.41 -1.42 -0.63
CA ILE A 37 -5.59 -1.91 -1.34
C ILE A 37 -6.48 -2.65 -0.34
N GLU A 38 -7.73 -2.21 -0.21
CA GLU A 38 -8.69 -2.76 0.74
C GLU A 38 -9.96 -3.23 0.02
N PRO A 39 -10.63 -4.30 0.49
CA PRO A 39 -11.84 -4.81 -0.16
C PRO A 39 -13.03 -3.85 -0.03
N GLY A 40 -13.02 -2.98 0.99
CA GLY A 40 -14.09 -2.05 1.31
C GLY A 40 -13.78 -0.62 0.88
N LEU A 41 -14.32 0.36 1.61
CA LEU A 41 -14.02 1.77 1.39
C LEU A 41 -12.51 2.02 1.48
N PRO A 42 -11.91 2.73 0.50
CA PRO A 42 -10.50 3.06 0.53
C PRO A 42 -10.15 3.87 1.79
N GLY A 43 -9.05 3.48 2.44
CA GLY A 43 -8.47 4.21 3.58
C GLY A 43 -8.98 3.76 4.94
N THR A 44 -9.67 2.62 5.01
CA THR A 44 -10.13 2.01 6.26
C THR A 44 -8.94 1.71 7.19
N SER A 45 -7.80 1.27 6.64
CA SER A 45 -6.57 0.97 7.39
C SER A 45 -5.48 2.03 7.23
N ALA A 46 -5.81 3.19 6.65
CA ALA A 46 -4.84 4.26 6.41
C ALA A 46 -4.23 4.80 7.71
N ARG A 47 -5.04 4.89 8.78
CA ARG A 47 -4.56 5.34 10.09
C ARG A 47 -3.49 4.40 10.64
N GLN A 48 -3.73 3.08 10.57
CA GLN A 48 -2.76 2.08 11.01
C GLN A 48 -1.44 2.22 10.24
N VAL A 49 -1.49 2.36 8.91
CA VAL A 49 -0.29 2.59 8.08
C VAL A 49 0.46 3.85 8.52
N ALA A 50 -0.24 4.98 8.65
CA ALA A 50 0.37 6.25 9.03
C ALA A 50 0.99 6.21 10.43
N GLU A 51 0.37 5.49 11.38
CA GLU A 51 0.88 5.31 12.74
C GLU A 51 2.10 4.40 12.76
N THR A 52 2.07 3.27 12.04
CA THR A 52 3.22 2.37 11.90
C THR A 52 4.43 3.08 11.30
N LEU A 53 4.19 3.98 10.35
CA LEU A 53 5.23 4.69 9.60
C LEU A 53 5.44 6.15 10.07
N VAL A 54 4.98 6.51 11.27
CA VAL A 54 5.03 7.90 11.78
C VAL A 54 6.43 8.51 11.78
N HIS A 55 7.48 7.69 11.89
CA HIS A 55 8.88 8.10 11.90
C HIS A 55 9.59 7.90 10.55
N VAL A 56 8.88 7.45 9.53
CA VAL A 56 9.40 7.21 8.18
C VAL A 56 8.71 8.19 7.23
N PRO A 57 9.44 9.04 6.50
CA PRO A 57 8.85 9.82 5.42
C PRO A 57 8.24 8.86 4.39
N HIS A 58 6.90 8.88 4.26
CA HIS A 58 6.18 7.96 3.38
C HIS A 58 5.09 8.69 2.60
N ARG A 59 4.78 8.15 1.42
CA ARG A 59 3.59 8.51 0.66
C ARG A 59 2.61 7.35 0.77
N LEU A 60 1.33 7.66 0.91
CA LEU A 60 0.26 6.67 1.03
C LEU A 60 -0.80 6.92 -0.03
N LEU A 61 -1.02 5.91 -0.87
CA LEU A 61 -2.15 5.81 -1.77
C LEU A 61 -3.11 4.76 -1.25
N THR A 62 -4.41 5.07 -1.19
CA THR A 62 -5.43 4.12 -0.73
C THR A 62 -6.39 3.81 -1.87
N LEU A 63 -6.64 2.53 -2.09
CA LEU A 63 -7.52 1.99 -3.12
C LEU A 63 -8.50 1.02 -2.47
N GLY A 64 -9.70 0.93 -3.03
CA GLY A 64 -10.72 0.02 -2.56
C GLY A 64 -12.05 0.22 -3.28
N GLY A 65 -13.06 -0.52 -2.85
CA GLY A 65 -14.38 -0.55 -3.45
C GLY A 65 -14.41 -1.28 -4.80
N ALA A 66 -15.51 -1.12 -5.53
CA ALA A 66 -15.76 -1.84 -6.77
C ALA A 66 -14.70 -1.58 -7.85
N ASP A 67 -14.21 -0.34 -7.95
CA ASP A 67 -13.26 0.06 -8.99
C ASP A 67 -11.79 -0.09 -8.56
N GLY A 68 -11.52 -0.13 -7.25
CA GLY A 68 -10.15 -0.20 -6.70
C GLY A 68 -9.51 -1.58 -6.74
N LEU A 69 -10.25 -2.62 -7.15
CA LEU A 69 -9.79 -3.99 -7.29
C LEU A 69 -9.64 -4.43 -8.76
N ASP A 70 -9.98 -3.57 -9.72
CA ASP A 70 -9.73 -3.85 -11.13
C ASP A 70 -8.23 -3.79 -11.43
N GLU A 71 -7.69 -4.84 -12.05
CA GLU A 71 -6.26 -4.99 -12.33
C GLU A 71 -5.71 -3.83 -13.17
N GLN A 72 -6.44 -3.39 -14.19
CA GLN A 72 -5.98 -2.34 -15.09
C GLN A 72 -6.00 -0.97 -14.39
N VAL A 73 -7.01 -0.73 -13.56
CA VAL A 73 -7.07 0.46 -12.70
C VAL A 73 -5.90 0.47 -11.73
N VAL A 74 -5.66 -0.64 -11.01
CA VAL A 74 -4.53 -0.76 -10.07
C VAL A 74 -3.21 -0.53 -10.79
N ALA A 75 -2.97 -1.21 -11.91
CA ALA A 75 -1.72 -1.08 -12.67
C ALA A 75 -1.50 0.34 -13.21
N ARG A 76 -2.56 1.04 -13.63
CA ARG A 76 -2.46 2.45 -14.06
C ARG A 76 -2.10 3.35 -12.89
N VAL A 77 -2.87 3.27 -11.82
CA VAL A 77 -2.77 4.16 -10.65
C VAL A 77 -1.44 3.98 -9.93
N VAL A 78 -0.96 2.74 -9.78
CA VAL A 78 0.37 2.45 -9.22
C VAL A 78 1.48 3.10 -10.06
N ARG A 79 1.42 3.00 -11.39
CA ARG A 79 2.41 3.64 -12.27
C ARG A 79 2.38 5.17 -12.24
N GLU A 80 1.21 5.75 -12.01
CA GLU A 80 1.07 7.21 -11.85
C GLU A 80 1.59 7.68 -10.49
N PHE A 81 1.38 6.86 -9.45
CA PHE A 81 1.84 7.16 -8.10
C PHE A 81 3.37 7.07 -7.94
N LEU A 82 4.01 6.12 -8.64
CA LEU A 82 5.45 5.87 -8.58
C LEU A 82 6.28 6.72 -9.56
N ARG A 83 5.63 7.62 -10.31
CA ARG A 83 6.33 8.63 -11.13
C ARG A 83 6.74 9.84 -10.30
#